data_AF-A0A8J8JWS7-F1
#
_entry.id   AF-A0A8J8JWS7-F1
#
_cell.length_a   1.000
_cell.length_b   1.000
_cell.length_c   1.000
_cell.angle_alpha   90.00
_cell.angle_beta   90.00
_cell.angle_gamma   90.00
#
_symmetry.space_group_name_H-M   'P 1'
#
loop_
_entity.id
_entity.type
_entity.pdbx_description
1 polymer ?
#
loop_
_entity_poly.entity_id
_entity_poly.type
_entity_poly.pdbx_seq_one_letter_code
_entity_poly.pdbx_strand_id
1 'polypeptide(L)'
;MQDTNIYIEKIGSSTRQIDFVELNQLKKDILWIFDENGSDLHNAYVPDYSFTLPYWEYASINGKYLYDDDKNFYREGALIIILCMLAEYVDIQGGSQLVFGDHNLNDILNYINLFKPENENQNSLKELVILGISISVTITKEDIAKNEDFEHSDLDKFLSSLKWVDNTFIQAYYKSKLT
;
A
#
# COMPACT_ATOMS: atom_id res chain seq x y z
N MET A 1 -25.85 -9.73 10.96
CA MET A 1 -24.46 -9.82 10.47
C MET A 1 -23.79 -10.98 11.17
N GLN A 2 -23.14 -11.89 10.44
CA GLN A 2 -22.29 -12.90 11.05
C GLN A 2 -21.03 -12.23 11.59
N ASP A 3 -20.68 -12.57 12.83
CA ASP A 3 -19.49 -12.09 13.50
C ASP A 3 -18.25 -12.76 12.87
N THR A 4 -17.54 -12.04 12.01
CA THR A 4 -16.42 -12.55 11.20
C THR A 4 -15.19 -12.90 12.04
N ASN A 5 -15.05 -12.36 13.27
CA ASN A 5 -13.81 -12.39 14.06
C ASN A 5 -12.55 -11.89 13.30
N ILE A 6 -12.74 -11.14 12.20
CA ILE A 6 -11.67 -10.48 11.47
C ILE A 6 -11.68 -9.01 11.87
N TYR A 7 -10.51 -8.49 12.21
CA TYR A 7 -10.36 -7.14 12.73
C TYR A 7 -9.05 -6.52 12.25
N ILE A 8 -8.99 -5.21 12.33
CA ILE A 8 -7.78 -4.41 12.20
C ILE A 8 -7.49 -3.73 13.53
N GLU A 9 -6.20 -3.56 13.84
CA GLU A 9 -5.74 -2.76 14.99
C GLU A 9 -5.63 -1.29 14.56
N LYS A 10 -6.30 -0.41 15.30
CA LYS A 10 -6.25 1.05 15.13
C LYS A 10 -5.26 1.68 16.09
N ILE A 11 -4.90 2.93 15.81
CA ILE A 11 -4.12 3.76 16.73
C ILE A 11 -4.80 3.77 18.11
N GLY A 12 -3.99 3.62 19.17
CA GLY A 12 -4.48 3.60 20.55
C GLY A 12 -5.04 2.26 21.01
N SER A 13 -4.65 1.15 20.37
CA SER A 13 -5.03 -0.23 20.75
C SER A 13 -6.52 -0.55 20.62
N SER A 14 -7.28 0.29 19.93
CA SER A 14 -8.66 -0.02 19.57
C SER A 14 -8.68 -0.98 18.38
N THR A 15 -9.74 -1.78 18.25
CA THR A 15 -9.93 -2.67 17.09
C THR A 15 -11.19 -2.28 16.35
N ARG A 16 -11.16 -2.46 15.03
CA ARG A 16 -12.36 -2.37 14.18
C ARG A 16 -12.58 -3.71 13.51
N GLN A 17 -13.78 -4.25 13.69
CA GLN A 17 -14.20 -5.43 12.97
C GLN A 17 -14.44 -5.10 11.50
N ILE A 18 -14.04 -6.01 10.62
CA ILE A 18 -14.31 -5.92 9.18
C ILE A 18 -15.18 -7.09 8.75
N ASP A 19 -16.11 -6.84 7.84
CA ASP A 19 -16.98 -7.88 7.30
C ASP A 19 -16.39 -8.54 6.04
N PHE A 20 -17.06 -9.58 5.54
CA PHE A 20 -16.61 -10.29 4.35
C PHE A 20 -16.72 -9.47 3.06
N VAL A 21 -17.61 -8.46 3.01
CA VAL A 21 -17.77 -7.61 1.83
C VAL A 21 -16.57 -6.69 1.72
N GLU A 22 -16.20 -6.04 2.82
CA GLU A 22 -15.01 -5.21 2.94
C GLU A 22 -13.73 -6.00 2.65
N LEU A 23 -13.59 -7.19 3.25
CA LEU A 23 -12.45 -8.08 2.98
C LEU A 23 -12.34 -8.48 1.51
N ASN A 24 -13.47 -8.79 0.88
CA ASN A 24 -13.49 -9.17 -0.54
C ASN A 24 -13.22 -7.97 -1.46
N GLN A 25 -13.61 -6.75 -1.06
CA GLN A 25 -13.23 -5.55 -1.79
C GLN A 25 -11.71 -5.34 -1.72
N LEU A 26 -11.12 -5.42 -0.53
CA LEU A 26 -9.66 -5.35 -0.37
C LEU A 26 -8.94 -6.39 -1.23
N LYS A 27 -9.43 -7.64 -1.26
CA LYS A 27 -8.86 -8.68 -2.12
C LYS A 27 -8.89 -8.28 -3.60
N LYS A 28 -10.00 -7.71 -4.09
CA LYS A 28 -10.12 -7.27 -5.47
C LYS A 28 -9.15 -6.15 -5.79
N ASP A 29 -9.02 -5.17 -4.90
CA ASP A 29 -8.10 -4.04 -5.10
C ASP A 29 -6.65 -4.53 -5.16
N ILE A 30 -6.25 -5.45 -4.29
CA ILE A 30 -4.91 -6.07 -4.31
C ILE A 30 -4.68 -6.78 -5.65
N LEU A 31 -5.62 -7.63 -6.07
CA LEU A 31 -5.50 -8.36 -7.33
C LEU A 31 -5.51 -7.44 -8.55
N TRP A 32 -6.23 -6.32 -8.48
CA TRP A 32 -6.23 -5.32 -9.53
C TRP A 32 -4.85 -4.66 -9.65
N ILE A 33 -4.24 -4.22 -8.52
CA ILE A 33 -2.86 -3.71 -8.55
C ILE A 33 -1.89 -4.75 -9.12
N PHE A 34 -2.04 -6.02 -8.74
CA PHE A 34 -1.15 -7.08 -9.21
C PHE A 34 -1.28 -7.28 -10.73
N ASP A 35 -2.47 -7.12 -11.29
CA ASP A 35 -2.75 -7.34 -12.71
C ASP A 35 -2.31 -6.15 -13.57
N GLU A 36 -2.70 -4.93 -13.20
CA GLU A 36 -2.41 -3.71 -13.99
C GLU A 36 -0.96 -3.25 -13.82
N ASN A 37 -0.40 -3.38 -12.62
CA ASN A 37 0.90 -2.80 -12.29
C ASN A 37 1.99 -3.86 -12.10
N GLY A 38 1.65 -5.15 -12.20
CA GLY A 38 2.59 -6.26 -11.99
C GLY A 38 3.72 -6.37 -13.02
N SER A 39 3.73 -5.56 -14.07
CA SER A 39 4.90 -5.45 -14.96
C SER A 39 5.77 -4.23 -14.68
N ASP A 40 5.21 -3.20 -14.03
CA ASP A 40 5.91 -1.94 -13.77
C ASP A 40 5.23 -1.13 -12.65
N LEU A 41 5.68 -1.33 -11.40
CA LEU A 41 5.18 -0.57 -10.26
C LEU A 41 5.69 0.88 -10.22
N HIS A 42 6.73 1.22 -10.99
CA HIS A 42 7.23 2.59 -11.04
C HIS A 42 6.20 3.49 -11.73
N ASN A 43 5.63 3.03 -12.84
CA ASN A 43 4.56 3.74 -13.55
C ASN A 43 3.18 3.22 -13.14
N ALA A 44 2.98 2.97 -11.83
CA ALA A 44 1.73 2.42 -11.35
C ALA A 44 0.58 3.36 -11.67
N TYR A 45 -0.54 2.80 -12.17
CA TYR A 45 -1.77 3.52 -12.39
C TYR A 45 -2.74 3.26 -11.23
N VAL A 46 -3.00 4.31 -10.44
CA VAL A 46 -3.87 4.24 -9.25
C VAL A 46 -4.93 5.35 -9.31
N PRO A 47 -6.04 5.16 -10.06
CA PRO A 47 -7.09 6.16 -10.11
C PRO A 47 -7.72 6.39 -8.73
N ASP A 48 -7.73 7.65 -8.29
CA ASP A 48 -8.23 8.12 -6.99
C ASP A 48 -9.67 7.68 -6.71
N TYR A 49 -10.51 7.58 -7.74
CA TYR A 49 -11.90 7.12 -7.62
C TYR A 49 -12.06 5.61 -7.42
N SER A 50 -11.03 4.80 -7.69
CA SER A 50 -11.12 3.33 -7.59
C SER A 50 -10.54 2.79 -6.27
N PHE A 51 -9.49 3.42 -5.76
CA PHE A 51 -8.76 2.95 -4.58
C PHE A 51 -9.14 3.77 -3.33
N THR A 52 -10.34 3.51 -2.79
CA THR A 52 -10.97 4.37 -1.78
C THR A 52 -10.91 3.84 -0.34
N LEU A 53 -10.41 2.62 -0.13
CA LEU A 53 -10.28 2.06 1.21
C LEU A 53 -9.07 2.67 1.95
N PRO A 54 -9.09 2.75 3.30
CA PRO A 54 -7.95 3.22 4.07
C PRO A 54 -6.89 2.12 4.18
N TYR A 55 -6.17 1.83 3.08
CA TYR A 55 -5.29 0.66 2.94
C TYR A 55 -4.28 0.48 4.08
N TRP A 56 -3.79 1.58 4.65
CA TRP A 56 -2.88 1.58 5.80
C TRP A 56 -3.46 0.94 7.07
N GLU A 57 -4.79 0.98 7.26
CA GLU A 57 -5.45 0.29 8.37
C GLU A 57 -5.35 -1.23 8.23
N TYR A 58 -5.32 -1.76 7.01
CA TYR A 58 -5.31 -3.20 6.77
C TYR A 58 -3.93 -3.83 6.90
N ALA A 59 -2.86 -3.04 7.02
CA ALA A 59 -1.54 -3.56 7.38
C ALA A 59 -1.57 -4.31 8.74
N SER A 60 -2.50 -3.99 9.63
CA SER A 60 -2.69 -4.66 10.92
C SER A 60 -3.79 -5.73 10.94
N ILE A 61 -4.34 -6.10 9.78
CA ILE A 61 -5.43 -7.08 9.69
C ILE A 61 -5.06 -8.40 10.39
N ASN A 62 -5.99 -8.95 11.15
CA ASN A 62 -5.84 -10.17 11.91
C ASN A 62 -7.21 -10.83 12.12
N GLY A 63 -7.22 -12.09 12.53
CA GLY A 63 -8.47 -12.78 12.85
C GLY A 63 -8.28 -14.27 13.05
N LYS A 64 -9.14 -14.86 13.88
CA LYS A 64 -9.07 -16.28 14.23
C LYS A 64 -9.23 -17.22 13.03
N TYR A 65 -9.98 -16.79 12.01
CA TYR A 65 -10.31 -17.58 10.82
C TYR A 65 -9.50 -17.16 9.58
N LEU A 66 -8.52 -16.27 9.76
CA LEU A 66 -7.66 -15.80 8.69
C LEU A 66 -6.35 -16.57 8.82
N TYR A 67 -6.15 -17.57 7.95
CA TYR A 67 -4.92 -18.38 7.96
C TYR A 67 -3.69 -17.51 7.71
N ASP A 68 -2.50 -17.96 8.12
CA ASP A 68 -1.29 -17.15 8.03
C ASP A 68 -0.97 -16.69 6.61
N ASP A 69 -1.21 -17.54 5.60
CA ASP A 69 -1.02 -17.18 4.19
C ASP A 69 -2.00 -16.09 3.73
N ASP A 70 -3.28 -16.20 4.13
CA ASP A 70 -4.28 -15.18 3.82
C ASP A 70 -3.94 -13.85 4.51
N LYS A 71 -3.53 -13.92 5.77
CA LYS A 71 -3.08 -12.77 6.56
C LYS A 71 -1.93 -12.04 5.88
N ASN A 72 -0.90 -12.79 5.45
CA ASN A 72 0.25 -12.23 4.74
C ASN A 72 -0.18 -11.62 3.41
N PHE A 73 -1.03 -12.29 2.64
CA PHE A 73 -1.57 -11.75 1.39
C PHE A 73 -2.26 -10.38 1.59
N TYR A 74 -3.12 -10.23 2.59
CA TYR A 74 -3.81 -8.96 2.82
C TYR A 74 -2.88 -7.87 3.35
N ARG A 75 -1.97 -8.20 4.28
CA ARG A 75 -1.03 -7.22 4.87
C ARG A 75 -0.03 -6.72 3.83
N GLU A 76 0.60 -7.64 3.11
CA GLU A 76 1.58 -7.32 2.07
C GLU A 76 0.89 -6.61 0.90
N GLY A 77 -0.27 -7.11 0.46
CA GLY A 77 -1.05 -6.48 -0.59
C GLY A 77 -1.47 -5.05 -0.24
N ALA A 78 -1.90 -4.79 0.99
CA ALA A 78 -2.24 -3.44 1.44
C ALA A 78 -1.03 -2.49 1.40
N LEU A 79 0.15 -2.95 1.84
CA LEU A 79 1.39 -2.18 1.75
C LEU A 79 1.79 -1.91 0.28
N ILE A 80 1.59 -2.88 -0.61
CA ILE A 80 1.88 -2.73 -2.05
C ILE A 80 0.94 -1.71 -2.70
N ILE A 81 -0.35 -1.71 -2.35
CA ILE A 81 -1.28 -0.66 -2.82
C ILE A 81 -0.77 0.71 -2.40
N ILE A 82 -0.36 0.87 -1.14
CA ILE A 82 0.20 2.14 -0.64
C ILE A 82 1.46 2.53 -1.41
N LEU A 83 2.35 1.59 -1.74
CA LEU A 83 3.52 1.88 -2.59
C LEU A 83 3.13 2.39 -3.98
N CYS A 84 2.10 1.81 -4.60
CA CYS A 84 1.59 2.26 -5.89
C CYS A 84 0.97 3.66 -5.78
N MET A 85 0.21 3.94 -4.72
CA MET A 85 -0.30 5.28 -4.44
C MET A 85 0.84 6.28 -4.22
N LEU A 86 1.94 5.88 -3.56
CA LEU A 86 3.11 6.74 -3.37
C LEU A 86 3.84 7.00 -4.69
N ALA A 87 3.99 5.99 -5.56
CA ALA A 87 4.57 6.16 -6.89
C ALA A 87 3.74 7.15 -7.74
N GLU A 88 2.42 6.98 -7.77
CA GLU A 88 1.49 7.91 -8.41
C GLU A 88 1.53 9.32 -7.79
N TYR A 89 1.69 9.42 -6.46
CA TYR A 89 1.74 10.71 -5.77
C TYR A 89 3.04 11.49 -6.04
N VAL A 90 4.19 10.81 -6.16
CA VAL A 90 5.48 11.47 -6.45
C VAL A 90 5.67 11.82 -7.93
N ASP A 91 4.94 11.14 -8.83
CA ASP A 91 4.84 11.53 -10.23
C ASP A 91 3.91 12.76 -10.38
N ILE A 92 4.49 13.96 -10.31
CA ILE A 92 3.74 15.21 -10.42
C ILE A 92 3.12 15.39 -11.82
N GLN A 93 3.79 14.93 -12.89
CA GLN A 93 3.35 15.19 -14.26
C GLN A 93 2.33 14.18 -14.77
N GLY A 94 2.56 12.90 -14.48
CA GLY A 94 1.75 11.79 -14.96
C GLY A 94 0.73 11.28 -13.96
N GLY A 95 0.97 11.51 -12.66
CA GLY A 95 0.21 10.93 -11.57
C GLY A 95 -0.85 11.86 -10.97
N SER A 96 -1.27 11.53 -9.76
CA SER A 96 -2.35 12.21 -9.04
C SER A 96 -2.02 12.38 -7.56
N GLN A 97 -1.92 13.63 -7.11
CA GLN A 97 -1.76 13.94 -5.68
C GLN A 97 -3.07 13.81 -4.88
N LEU A 98 -4.16 13.37 -5.53
CA LEU A 98 -5.45 13.11 -4.89
C LEU A 98 -5.62 11.63 -4.47
N VAL A 99 -4.67 10.74 -4.77
CA VAL A 99 -4.79 9.31 -4.46
C VAL A 99 -5.01 8.99 -2.99
N PHE A 100 -4.53 9.84 -2.07
CA PHE A 100 -4.78 9.69 -0.64
C PHE A 100 -6.07 10.40 -0.16
N GLY A 101 -6.82 11.04 -1.05
CA GLY A 101 -7.99 11.84 -0.72
C GLY A 101 -7.67 12.94 0.29
N ASP A 102 -8.49 13.05 1.33
CA ASP A 102 -8.31 14.01 2.43
C ASP A 102 -7.37 13.50 3.54
N HIS A 103 -6.75 12.33 3.37
CA HIS A 103 -5.93 11.72 4.43
C HIS A 103 -4.53 12.33 4.51
N ASN A 104 -4.13 12.66 5.74
CA ASN A 104 -2.79 13.19 6.00
C ASN A 104 -1.75 12.06 5.93
N LEU A 105 -0.70 12.23 5.13
CA LEU A 105 0.40 11.27 5.00
C LEU A 105 1.10 10.97 6.35
N ASN A 106 1.16 11.92 7.29
CA ASN A 106 1.72 11.65 8.62
C ASN A 106 0.81 10.76 9.47
N ASP A 107 -0.50 10.82 9.28
CA ASP A 107 -1.44 9.90 9.96
C ASP A 107 -1.27 8.48 9.41
N ILE A 108 -1.12 8.36 8.08
CA ILE A 108 -0.80 7.11 7.40
C ILE A 108 0.53 6.55 7.94
N LEU A 109 1.56 7.38 8.07
CA LEU A 109 2.85 6.99 8.64
C LEU A 109 2.71 6.42 10.05
N ASN A 110 1.83 6.98 10.88
CA ASN A 110 1.57 6.45 12.23
C ASN A 110 1.00 5.03 12.18
N TYR A 111 0.09 4.73 11.26
CA TYR A 111 -0.41 3.36 11.06
C TYR A 111 0.69 2.41 10.58
N ILE A 112 1.50 2.82 9.60
CA ILE A 112 2.60 2.00 9.09
C ILE A 112 3.62 1.71 10.18
N ASN A 113 3.92 2.67 11.06
CA ASN A 113 4.83 2.46 12.17
C ASN A 113 4.32 1.41 13.18
N LEU A 114 3.00 1.27 13.36
CA LEU A 114 2.39 0.25 14.21
C LEU A 114 2.40 -1.15 13.59
N PHE A 115 2.55 -1.27 12.27
CA PHE A 115 2.68 -2.56 11.61
C PHE A 115 3.87 -3.33 12.18
N LYS A 116 3.64 -4.60 12.53
CA LYS A 116 4.64 -5.53 13.07
C LYS A 116 4.96 -6.59 12.01
N PRO A 117 6.06 -6.43 11.26
CA PRO A 117 6.50 -7.43 10.30
C PRO A 117 6.71 -8.78 10.96
N GLU A 118 6.26 -9.85 10.31
CA GLU A 118 6.48 -11.23 10.76
C GLU A 118 7.74 -11.84 10.13
N ASN A 119 8.30 -11.19 9.09
CA ASN A 119 9.50 -11.64 8.38
C ASN A 119 10.28 -10.47 7.76
N GLU A 120 11.48 -10.76 7.23
CA GLU A 120 12.38 -9.76 6.64
C GLU A 120 11.80 -9.08 5.38
N ASN A 121 11.02 -9.79 4.58
CA ASN A 121 10.37 -9.23 3.40
C ASN A 121 9.32 -8.20 3.80
N GLN A 122 8.48 -8.50 4.77
CA GLN A 122 7.50 -7.55 5.32
C GLN A 122 8.19 -6.34 5.97
N ASN A 123 9.33 -6.55 6.63
CA ASN A 123 10.10 -5.44 7.20
C ASN A 123 10.64 -4.53 6.09
N SER A 124 11.21 -5.13 5.05
CA SER A 124 11.73 -4.38 3.89
C SER A 124 10.61 -3.62 3.17
N LEU A 125 9.42 -4.21 3.05
CA LEU A 125 8.24 -3.58 2.46
C LEU A 125 7.76 -2.40 3.30
N LYS A 126 7.71 -2.56 4.64
CA LYS A 126 7.39 -1.48 5.58
C LYS A 126 8.36 -0.30 5.44
N GLU A 127 9.67 -0.58 5.47
CA GLU A 127 10.69 0.47 5.34
C GLU A 127 10.62 1.20 4.00
N LEU A 128 10.26 0.49 2.91
CA LEU A 128 10.06 1.11 1.61
C LEU A 128 8.82 2.02 1.58
N VAL A 129 7.73 1.63 2.24
CA VAL A 129 6.54 2.50 2.41
C VAL A 129 6.91 3.74 3.22
N ILE A 130 7.65 3.59 4.33
CA ILE A 130 8.12 4.71 5.14
C ILE A 130 8.98 5.66 4.30
N LEU A 131 9.88 5.12 3.47
CA LEU A 131 10.69 5.91 2.55
C LEU A 131 9.82 6.70 1.57
N GLY A 132 8.87 6.05 0.89
CA GLY A 132 7.98 6.73 -0.06
C GLY A 132 7.13 7.81 0.61
N ILE A 133 6.62 7.57 1.82
CA ILE A 133 5.91 8.61 2.60
C ILE A 133 6.86 9.76 2.93
N SER A 134 8.09 9.49 3.38
CA SER A 134 9.06 10.52 3.75
C SER A 134 9.44 11.43 2.59
N ILE A 135 9.47 10.90 1.37
CA ILE A 135 9.64 11.67 0.14
C ILE A 135 8.37 12.50 -0.12
N SER A 136 7.21 11.85 -0.11
CA SER A 136 5.92 12.47 -0.44
C SER A 136 5.54 13.63 0.46
N VAL A 137 5.88 13.60 1.76
CA VAL A 137 5.61 14.71 2.69
C VAL A 137 6.45 15.96 2.42
N THR A 138 7.51 15.86 1.60
CA THR A 138 8.32 17.02 1.20
C THR A 138 7.76 17.75 -0.02
N ILE A 139 6.83 17.13 -0.77
CA ILE A 139 6.19 17.73 -1.94
C ILE A 139 5.31 18.89 -1.48
N THR A 140 5.59 20.09 -1.99
CA THR A 140 4.84 21.30 -1.67
C THR A 140 3.77 21.60 -2.72
N LYS A 141 2.84 22.52 -2.40
CA LYS A 141 1.86 23.01 -3.38
C LYS A 141 2.54 23.73 -4.54
N GLU A 142 3.65 24.40 -4.27
CA GLU A 142 4.46 25.06 -5.27
C GLU A 142 5.08 24.04 -6.24
N ASP A 143 5.51 22.87 -5.76
CA ASP A 143 6.05 21.82 -6.64
C ASP A 143 4.97 21.24 -7.55
N ILE A 144 3.79 20.96 -6.99
CA ILE A 144 2.62 20.53 -7.77
C ILE A 144 2.24 21.58 -8.83
N ALA A 145 2.26 22.86 -8.46
CA ALA A 145 1.89 23.95 -9.36
C ALA A 145 2.89 24.17 -10.51
N LYS A 146 4.16 23.78 -10.35
CA LYS A 146 5.15 23.83 -11.44
C LYS A 146 4.87 22.79 -12.52
N ASN A 147 4.27 21.65 -12.15
CA ASN A 147 3.98 20.55 -13.07
C ASN A 147 5.25 20.05 -13.82
N GLU A 148 6.33 19.86 -13.05
CA GLU A 148 7.66 19.42 -13.51
C GLU A 148 8.03 18.13 -12.77
N ASP A 149 9.06 17.42 -13.26
CA ASP A 149 9.60 16.24 -12.57
C ASP A 149 10.03 16.62 -11.15
N PHE A 150 9.55 15.85 -10.17
CA PHE A 150 9.91 16.06 -8.78
C PHE A 150 11.32 15.55 -8.50
N GLU A 151 12.18 16.41 -7.93
CA GLU A 151 13.54 16.03 -7.56
C GLU A 151 13.65 15.79 -6.06
N HIS A 152 14.09 14.59 -5.66
CA HIS A 152 14.43 14.27 -4.29
C HIS A 152 15.61 13.29 -4.24
N SER A 153 16.53 13.45 -3.29
CA SER A 153 17.78 12.66 -3.20
C SER A 153 17.57 11.15 -3.14
N ASP A 154 16.46 10.73 -2.54
CA ASP A 154 16.09 9.32 -2.36
C ASP A 154 15.05 8.80 -3.36
N LEU A 155 14.60 9.63 -4.32
CA LEU A 155 13.55 9.24 -5.26
C LEU A 155 13.97 8.06 -6.15
N ASP A 156 15.16 8.12 -6.74
CA ASP A 156 15.69 7.03 -7.56
C ASP A 156 15.79 5.72 -6.79
N LYS A 157 16.20 5.79 -5.52
CA LYS A 157 16.29 4.64 -4.64
C LYS A 157 14.91 4.04 -4.37
N PHE A 158 13.91 4.89 -4.12
CA PHE A 158 12.53 4.46 -3.91
C PHE A 158 11.99 3.75 -5.16
N LEU A 159 12.05 4.41 -6.32
CA LEU A 159 11.48 3.90 -7.57
C LEU A 159 12.18 2.62 -8.06
N SER A 160 13.51 2.55 -7.98
CA SER A 160 14.25 1.35 -8.36
C SER A 160 13.98 0.14 -7.44
N SER A 161 13.61 0.39 -6.18
CA SER A 161 13.26 -0.66 -5.21
C SER A 161 11.90 -1.29 -5.49
N LEU A 162 11.00 -0.62 -6.23
CA LEU A 162 9.68 -1.16 -6.58
C LEU A 162 9.79 -2.42 -7.47
N LYS A 163 10.88 -2.56 -8.23
CA LYS A 163 11.16 -3.80 -8.98
C LYS A 163 11.35 -5.02 -8.08
N TRP A 164 11.92 -4.85 -6.88
CA TRP A 164 12.03 -5.95 -5.93
C TRP A 164 10.64 -6.38 -5.42
N VAL A 165 9.72 -5.44 -5.26
CA VAL A 165 8.34 -5.70 -4.81
C VAL A 165 7.59 -6.56 -5.83
N ASP A 166 7.65 -6.18 -7.11
CA ASP A 166 7.07 -6.96 -8.21
C ASP A 166 7.56 -8.42 -8.16
N ASN A 167 8.88 -8.61 -8.20
CA ASN A 167 9.47 -9.95 -8.29
C ASN A 167 9.18 -10.82 -7.05
N THR A 168 9.20 -10.21 -5.86
CA THR A 168 9.13 -10.94 -4.59
C THR A 168 7.71 -11.28 -4.19
N PHE A 169 6.74 -10.41 -4.46
CA PHE A 169 5.37 -10.58 -3.99
C PHE A 169 4.40 -10.87 -5.13
N ILE A 170 4.39 -10.06 -6.19
CA ILE A 170 3.39 -10.15 -7.26
C ILE A 170 3.66 -11.35 -8.16
N GLN A 171 4.87 -11.44 -8.73
CA GLN A 171 5.25 -12.58 -9.56
C GLN A 171 5.24 -13.90 -8.77
N ALA A 172 5.64 -13.86 -7.50
CA ALA A 172 5.58 -15.03 -6.62
C ALA A 172 4.13 -15.50 -6.39
N TYR A 173 3.20 -14.56 -6.17
CA TYR A 173 1.78 -14.85 -6.06
C TYR A 173 1.26 -15.58 -7.30
N TYR A 174 1.48 -15.03 -8.51
CA TYR A 174 1.00 -15.67 -9.74
C TYR A 174 1.62 -17.05 -9.97
N LYS A 175 2.93 -17.20 -9.72
CA LYS A 175 3.61 -18.51 -9.81
C LYS A 175 2.96 -19.54 -8.89
N SER A 176 2.61 -19.17 -7.66
CA SER A 176 1.95 -20.06 -6.70
C SER A 176 0.54 -20.51 -7.13
N LYS A 177 -0.10 -19.79 -8.06
CA LYS A 177 -1.44 -20.16 -8.58
C LYS A 177 -1.38 -21.09 -9.79
N LEU A 178 -0.20 -21.24 -10.39
CA LEU A 178 0.02 -22.10 -11.56
C LEU A 178 0.51 -23.51 -11.18
N THR A 179 0.86 -23.72 -9.91
CA THR A 179 1.38 -24.99 -9.35
C THR A 179 0.36 -25.65 -8.44
#